data_AF-A0A7C4ZT75-F1
#
_entry.id   AF-A0A7C4ZT75-F1
#
_cell.length_a   1.000
_cell.length_b   1.000
_cell.length_c   1.000
_cell.angle_alpha   90.00
_cell.angle_beta   90.00
_cell.angle_gamma   90.00
#
_symmetry.space_group_name_H-M   'P 1'
#
loop_
_entity.id
_entity.type
_entity.pdbx_description
1 polymer ?
#
loop_
_entity_poly.entity_id
_entity_poly.type
_entity_poly.pdbx_seq_one_letter_code
_entity_poly.pdbx_strand_id
1 'polypeptide(L)'
;MGAKCKVCTSPFKVEYERLRLQEHLTYMELSRIALTQHNEIISWEAFRRHFTKHCLPFIEEAVKSSKFRDEVIKAQIKKDVLIAQQLTEALQICRDKMLEKLKKEPMEESDEKLLLEYIEEARLIIEELLRWSKELKLKEEQPANLEARFVECMKDFPPELVKKFLDRWKSFGSNS
;
A
#
# COMPACT_ATOMS: atom_id res chain seq x y z
N MET A 1 37.42 -13.47 17.39
CA MET A 1 36.03 -13.40 17.90
C MET A 1 35.66 -11.94 18.06
N GLY A 2 34.70 -11.44 17.28
CA GLY A 2 34.30 -10.02 17.34
C GLY A 2 33.67 -9.70 18.70
N ALA A 3 34.04 -8.56 19.28
CA ALA A 3 33.42 -8.08 20.52
C ALA A 3 31.89 -7.99 20.34
N LYS A 4 31.12 -8.58 21.27
CA LYS A 4 29.66 -8.51 21.24
C LYS A 4 29.21 -7.04 21.38
N CYS A 5 28.28 -6.61 20.54
CA CYS A 5 27.71 -5.26 20.61
C CYS A 5 27.00 -5.06 21.95
N LYS A 6 27.42 -4.06 22.74
CA LYS A 6 26.86 -3.76 24.07
C LYS A 6 25.36 -3.44 24.01
N VAL A 7 24.91 -2.78 22.95
CA VAL A 7 23.49 -2.44 22.75
C VAL A 7 22.67 -3.68 22.42
N CYS A 8 23.21 -4.62 21.62
CA CYS A 8 22.52 -5.88 21.33
C CYS A 8 22.32 -6.76 22.56
N THR A 9 23.19 -6.64 23.56
CA THR A 9 23.13 -7.43 24.80
C THR A 9 22.31 -6.75 25.90
N SER A 10 21.88 -5.51 25.70
CA SER A 10 21.04 -4.80 26.67
C SER A 10 19.60 -5.37 26.63
N PRO A 11 18.94 -5.57 27.79
CA PRO A 11 17.53 -5.93 27.85
C PRO A 11 16.61 -4.82 27.31
N PHE A 12 17.08 -3.57 27.26
CA PHE A 12 16.34 -2.40 26.77
C PHE A 12 16.61 -2.08 25.29
N LYS A 13 17.26 -3.00 24.57
CA LYS A 13 17.58 -2.86 23.13
C LYS A 13 16.38 -2.34 22.32
N VAL A 14 15.21 -2.95 22.50
CA VAL A 14 14.00 -2.62 21.74
C VAL A 14 13.57 -1.18 21.98
N GLU A 15 13.68 -0.70 23.22
CA GLU A 15 13.38 0.68 23.59
C GLU A 15 14.35 1.65 22.93
N TYR A 16 15.66 1.38 22.99
CA TYR A 16 16.65 2.21 22.31
C TYR A 16 16.45 2.25 20.79
N GLU A 17 16.11 1.12 20.18
CA GLU A 17 15.78 1.04 18.76
C GLU A 17 14.54 1.88 18.43
N ARG A 18 13.50 1.80 19.25
CA ARG A 18 12.28 2.61 19.13
C ARG A 18 12.60 4.10 19.22
N LEU A 19 13.32 4.53 20.26
CA LEU A 19 13.71 5.92 20.49
C LEU A 19 14.55 6.47 19.32
N ARG A 20 15.44 5.66 18.73
CA ARG A 20 16.25 6.12 17.61
C ARG A 20 15.50 6.16 16.29
N LEU A 21 14.71 5.12 16.00
CA LEU A 21 14.10 4.90 14.69
C LEU A 21 12.77 5.63 14.52
N GLN A 22 12.01 5.78 15.60
CA GLN A 22 10.69 6.44 15.58
C GLN A 22 10.75 7.86 16.10
N GLU A 23 11.44 8.10 17.23
CA GLU A 23 11.50 9.42 17.87
C GLU A 23 12.74 10.24 17.46
N HIS A 24 13.63 9.66 16.66
CA HIS A 24 14.82 10.30 16.09
C HIS A 24 15.82 10.88 17.10
N LEU A 25 15.86 10.38 18.33
CA LEU A 25 16.83 10.81 19.35
C LEU A 25 18.28 10.64 18.86
N THR A 26 19.14 11.55 19.29
CA THR A 26 20.58 11.51 19.02
C THR A 26 21.27 10.41 19.84
N TYR A 27 22.43 9.93 19.37
CA TYR A 27 23.19 8.91 20.11
C TYR A 27 23.66 9.38 21.50
N MET A 28 23.84 10.69 21.68
CA MET A 28 24.18 11.28 22.98
C MET A 28 22.99 11.21 23.94
N GLU A 29 21.78 11.46 23.46
CA GLU A 29 20.56 11.37 24.26
C GLU A 29 20.27 9.91 24.65
N LEU A 30 20.46 8.96 23.72
CA LEU A 30 20.32 7.53 24.04
C LEU A 30 21.34 7.07 25.09
N SER A 31 22.59 7.55 24.99
CA SER A 31 23.63 7.28 25.99
C SER A 31 23.27 7.86 27.37
N ARG A 32 22.67 9.05 27.37
CA ARG A 32 22.17 9.67 28.60
C ARG A 32 21.01 8.86 29.19
N ILE A 33 20.02 8.49 28.38
CA ILE A 33 18.86 7.68 28.79
C ILE A 33 19.30 6.33 29.36
N ALA A 34 20.22 5.65 28.68
CA ALA A 34 20.78 4.38 29.15
C ALA A 34 21.38 4.53 30.56
N LEU A 35 22.12 5.61 30.80
CA LEU A 35 22.72 5.88 32.11
C LEU A 35 21.69 6.33 33.16
N THR A 36 20.78 7.23 32.82
CA THR A 36 19.90 7.89 33.81
C THR A 36 18.65 7.09 34.14
N GLN A 37 18.08 6.37 33.17
CA GLN A 37 16.83 5.63 33.36
C GLN A 37 17.08 4.14 33.63
N HIS A 38 18.07 3.57 32.94
CA HIS A 38 18.32 2.13 32.96
C HIS A 38 19.60 1.73 33.69
N ASN A 39 20.36 2.73 34.19
CA ASN A 39 21.65 2.56 34.87
C ASN A 39 22.68 1.72 34.07
N GLU A 40 22.61 1.80 32.74
CA GLU A 40 23.50 1.10 31.81
C GLU A 40 24.62 2.02 31.29
N ILE A 41 25.87 1.55 31.38
CA ILE A 41 27.03 2.29 30.88
C ILE A 41 27.27 1.96 29.40
N ILE A 42 26.49 2.61 28.53
CA ILE A 42 26.59 2.50 27.08
C ILE A 42 26.99 3.85 26.50
N SER A 43 28.16 3.92 25.84
CA SER A 43 28.61 5.15 25.20
C SER A 43 27.84 5.45 23.92
N TRP A 44 27.73 6.73 23.57
CA TRP A 44 27.14 7.17 22.30
C TRP A 44 27.79 6.51 21.07
N GLU A 45 29.10 6.21 21.13
CA GLU A 45 29.81 5.48 20.07
C GLU A 45 29.36 4.01 19.93
N ALA A 46 28.98 3.37 21.04
CA ALA A 46 28.40 2.03 21.00
C ALA A 46 27.04 2.05 20.32
N PHE A 47 26.20 3.05 20.61
CA PHE A 47 24.94 3.28 19.89
C PHE A 47 25.16 3.56 18.41
N ARG A 48 26.08 4.46 18.05
CA ARG A 48 26.41 4.73 16.65
C ARG A 48 26.79 3.44 15.91
N ARG A 49 27.69 2.63 16.48
CA ARG A 49 28.10 1.35 15.88
C ARG A 49 26.93 0.36 15.77
N HIS A 50 26.07 0.28 16.79
CA HIS A 50 24.87 -0.55 16.78
C HIS A 50 23.97 -0.20 15.61
N PHE A 51 23.55 1.06 15.52
CA PHE A 51 22.60 1.47 14.50
C PHE A 51 23.17 1.40 13.08
N THR A 52 24.45 1.71 12.89
CA THR A 52 25.09 1.61 11.57
C THR A 52 25.32 0.16 11.12
N LYS A 53 25.74 -0.75 12.02
CA LYS A 53 26.14 -2.11 11.64
C LYS A 53 25.05 -3.16 11.82
N HIS A 54 24.13 -2.95 12.75
CA HIS A 54 23.14 -3.94 13.16
C HIS A 54 21.70 -3.53 12.83
N CYS A 55 21.37 -2.24 12.69
CA CYS A 55 20.00 -1.81 12.36
C CYS A 55 19.86 -1.34 10.91
N LEU A 56 20.84 -0.58 10.40
CA LEU A 56 20.82 -0.02 9.04
C LEU A 56 20.57 -1.09 7.95
N PRO A 57 21.22 -2.28 7.99
CA PRO A 57 20.97 -3.32 6.98
C PRO A 57 19.51 -3.80 6.95
N PHE A 58 18.88 -3.97 8.12
CA PHE A 58 17.49 -4.41 8.19
C PHE A 58 16.51 -3.33 7.74
N ILE A 59 16.80 -2.06 8.03
CA ILE A 59 15.98 -0.92 7.60
C ILE A 59 16.10 -0.76 6.08
N GLU A 60 17.31 -0.83 5.53
CA GLU A 60 17.53 -0.77 4.09
C GLU A 60 16.87 -1.94 3.36
N GLU A 61 16.92 -3.15 3.92
CA GLU A 61 16.25 -4.33 3.37
C GLU A 61 14.72 -4.20 3.43
N ALA A 62 14.17 -3.70 4.54
CA ALA A 62 12.74 -3.44 4.67
C ALA A 62 12.26 -2.35 3.68
N VAL A 63 13.02 -1.27 3.52
CA VAL A 63 12.72 -0.21 2.55
C VAL A 63 12.83 -0.72 1.11
N LYS A 64 13.86 -1.53 0.79
CA LYS A 64 14.00 -2.17 -0.52
C LYS A 64 12.84 -3.11 -0.81
N SER A 65 12.44 -3.92 0.18
CA SER A 65 11.29 -4.84 0.08
C SER A 65 9.99 -4.08 -0.14
N SER A 66 9.77 -2.96 0.57
CA SER A 66 8.62 -2.08 0.37
C SER A 66 8.59 -1.50 -1.04
N LYS A 67 9.71 -0.92 -1.51
CA LYS A 67 9.79 -0.37 -2.87
C LYS A 67 9.56 -1.42 -3.94
N PHE A 68 10.15 -2.61 -3.78
CA PHE A 68 9.93 -3.73 -4.68
C PHE A 68 8.47 -4.18 -4.70
N ARG A 69 7.81 -4.23 -3.53
CA ARG A 69 6.39 -4.54 -3.43
C ARG A 69 5.54 -3.50 -4.17
N ASP A 70 5.84 -2.22 -4.01
CA ASP A 70 5.13 -1.14 -4.71
C ASP A 70 5.33 -1.22 -6.22
N GLU A 71 6.54 -1.55 -6.67
CA GLU A 71 6.85 -1.76 -8.10
C GLU A 71 6.09 -2.95 -8.68
N VAL A 72 6.04 -4.06 -7.96
CA VAL A 72 5.27 -5.26 -8.36
C VAL A 72 3.79 -4.94 -8.44
N ILE A 73 3.23 -4.23 -7.45
CA ILE A 73 1.83 -3.81 -7.46
C ILE A 73 1.54 -2.90 -8.66
N LYS A 74 2.40 -1.89 -8.92
CA LYS A 74 2.26 -1.01 -10.09
C LYS A 74 2.32 -1.78 -11.40
N ALA A 75 3.24 -2.74 -11.53
CA ALA A 75 3.36 -3.57 -12.72
C ALA A 75 2.11 -4.43 -12.94
N GLN A 76 1.57 -5.00 -11.86
CA GLN A 76 0.34 -5.80 -11.92
C GLN A 76 -0.86 -4.93 -12.34
N ILE A 77 -1.04 -3.76 -11.72
CA ILE A 77 -2.13 -2.83 -12.10
C ILE A 77 -2.02 -2.44 -13.58
N LYS A 78 -0.80 -2.13 -14.06
CA LYS A 78 -0.59 -1.78 -15.47
C LYS A 78 -0.97 -2.93 -16.41
N LYS A 79 -0.65 -4.17 -16.03
CA LYS A 79 -1.03 -5.38 -16.78
C LYS A 79 -2.55 -5.56 -16.79
N ASP A 80 -3.20 -5.39 -15.65
CA ASP A 80 -4.65 -5.56 -15.54
C ASP A 80 -5.41 -4.49 -16.35
N VAL A 81 -4.94 -3.25 -16.34
CA VAL A 81 -5.48 -2.16 -17.18
C VAL A 81 -5.32 -2.48 -18.66
N LEU A 82 -4.17 -3.00 -19.08
CA LEU A 82 -3.93 -3.36 -20.48
C LEU A 82 -4.86 -4.49 -20.94
N ILE A 83 -5.08 -5.50 -20.10
CA ILE A 83 -6.00 -6.60 -20.40
C ILE A 83 -7.44 -6.06 -20.54
N ALA A 84 -7.87 -5.20 -19.63
CA ALA A 84 -9.20 -4.59 -19.69
C ALA A 84 -9.40 -3.74 -20.97
N GLN A 85 -8.37 -2.99 -21.39
CA GLN A 85 -8.38 -2.24 -22.64
C GLN A 85 -8.56 -3.18 -23.85
N GLN A 86 -7.79 -4.26 -23.92
CA GLN A 86 -7.88 -5.24 -25.01
C GLN A 86 -9.26 -5.92 -25.08
N LEU A 87 -9.83 -6.31 -23.94
CA LEU A 87 -11.18 -6.89 -23.88
C LEU A 87 -12.25 -5.89 -24.33
N THR A 88 -12.10 -4.62 -23.97
CA THR A 88 -13.00 -3.54 -24.39
C THR A 88 -12.93 -3.30 -25.90
N GLU A 89 -11.71 -3.26 -26.46
CA GLU A 89 -11.49 -3.15 -27.91
C GLU A 89 -12.11 -4.33 -28.66
N ALA A 90 -11.94 -5.56 -28.16
CA ALA A 90 -12.54 -6.75 -28.76
C ALA A 90 -14.08 -6.67 -28.79
N LEU A 91 -14.70 -6.27 -27.68
CA LEU A 91 -16.16 -6.05 -27.63
C LEU A 91 -16.62 -4.99 -28.64
N GLN A 92 -15.84 -3.93 -28.81
CA GLN A 92 -16.15 -2.89 -29.79
C GLN A 92 -16.06 -3.41 -31.22
N ILE A 93 -15.06 -4.22 -31.54
CA ILE A 93 -14.94 -4.89 -32.84
C ILE A 93 -16.14 -5.82 -33.09
N CYS A 94 -16.53 -6.64 -32.11
CA CYS A 94 -17.72 -7.50 -32.21
C CYS A 94 -18.97 -6.68 -32.50
N ARG A 95 -19.19 -5.58 -31.76
CA ARG A 95 -20.31 -4.66 -31.97
C ARG A 95 -20.30 -4.06 -33.38
N ASP A 96 -19.15 -3.55 -33.83
CA ASP A 96 -19.04 -2.89 -35.13
C ASP A 96 -19.29 -3.87 -36.27
N LYS A 97 -18.76 -5.10 -36.16
CA LYS A 97 -19.01 -6.18 -37.13
C LYS A 97 -20.47 -6.60 -37.16
N MET A 98 -21.11 -6.69 -35.99
CA MET A 98 -22.55 -6.95 -35.91
C MET A 98 -23.37 -5.85 -36.59
N LEU A 99 -23.06 -4.58 -36.32
CA LEU A 99 -23.74 -3.44 -36.93
C LEU A 99 -23.51 -3.36 -38.44
N GLU A 100 -22.34 -3.75 -38.93
CA GLU A 100 -22.03 -3.83 -40.36
C GLU A 100 -22.93 -4.84 -41.07
N LYS A 101 -23.12 -6.02 -40.46
CA LYS A 101 -23.94 -7.11 -41.01
C LYS A 101 -25.44 -6.82 -40.92
N LEU A 102 -25.90 -6.23 -39.81
CA LEU A 102 -27.30 -5.84 -39.63
C LEU A 102 -27.80 -4.79 -40.64
N LYS A 103 -26.89 -4.03 -41.27
CA LYS A 103 -27.22 -3.04 -42.29
C LYS A 103 -27.40 -3.63 -43.69
N LYS A 104 -27.06 -4.90 -43.92
CA LYS A 104 -27.23 -5.55 -45.22
C LYS A 104 -28.66 -6.05 -45.38
N GLU A 105 -29.35 -5.56 -46.41
CA GLU A 105 -30.63 -6.10 -46.87
C GLU A 105 -30.52 -6.49 -48.36
N PRO A 106 -30.96 -7.72 -48.74
CA PRO A 106 -31.43 -8.79 -47.86
C PRO A 106 -30.29 -9.42 -47.06
N MET A 107 -30.58 -9.84 -45.83
CA MET A 107 -29.63 -10.57 -44.99
C MET A 107 -29.53 -12.02 -45.46
N GLU A 108 -28.32 -12.50 -45.69
CA GLU A 108 -28.08 -13.90 -46.02
C GLU A 108 -28.05 -14.76 -44.75
N GLU A 109 -28.45 -16.03 -44.85
CA GLU A 109 -28.38 -17.00 -43.75
C GLU A 109 -26.94 -17.19 -43.21
N SER A 110 -25.95 -16.96 -44.08
CA SER A 110 -24.52 -16.95 -43.73
C SER A 110 -24.16 -15.78 -42.80
N ASP A 111 -24.75 -14.60 -43.02
CA ASP A 111 -24.56 -13.41 -42.20
C ASP A 111 -25.26 -13.55 -40.84
N GLU A 112 -26.40 -14.25 -40.79
CA GLU A 112 -27.12 -14.56 -39.54
C GLU A 112 -26.32 -15.51 -38.64
N LYS A 113 -25.71 -16.56 -39.20
CA LYS A 113 -24.80 -17.46 -38.46
C LYS A 113 -23.60 -16.71 -37.88
N LEU A 114 -22.98 -15.84 -38.67
CA LEU A 114 -21.82 -15.06 -38.24
C LEU A 114 -22.18 -14.07 -37.12
N LEU A 115 -23.40 -13.51 -37.14
CA LEU A 115 -23.91 -12.66 -36.07
C LEU A 115 -24.07 -13.42 -34.75
N LEU A 116 -24.58 -14.65 -34.79
CA LEU A 116 -24.71 -15.50 -33.61
C LEU A 116 -23.33 -15.84 -33.01
N GLU A 117 -22.33 -16.13 -33.85
CA GLU A 117 -20.95 -16.34 -33.42
C GLU A 117 -20.37 -15.10 -32.71
N TYR A 118 -20.58 -13.90 -33.25
CA TYR A 118 -20.13 -12.67 -32.59
C TYR A 118 -20.84 -12.39 -31.26
N ILE A 119 -22.11 -12.75 -31.13
CA ILE A 119 -22.86 -12.63 -29.87
C ILE A 119 -22.29 -13.59 -28.82
N GLU A 120 -21.98 -14.83 -29.22
CA GLU A 120 -21.36 -15.81 -28.33
C GLU A 120 -19.98 -15.33 -27.84
N GLU A 121 -19.14 -14.83 -28.75
CA GLU A 121 -17.82 -14.28 -28.40
C GLU A 121 -17.93 -13.07 -27.47
N ALA A 122 -18.86 -12.15 -27.74
CA ALA A 122 -19.09 -10.99 -26.87
C ALA A 122 -19.55 -11.41 -25.47
N ARG A 123 -20.37 -12.46 -25.36
CA ARG A 123 -20.79 -13.01 -24.08
C ARG A 123 -19.61 -13.60 -23.31
N LEU A 124 -18.73 -14.35 -23.96
CA LEU A 124 -17.52 -14.90 -23.34
C LEU A 124 -16.60 -13.79 -22.81
N ILE A 125 -16.41 -12.71 -23.58
CA ILE A 125 -15.61 -11.55 -23.15
C ILE A 125 -16.25 -10.85 -21.93
N ILE A 126 -17.58 -10.72 -21.91
CA ILE A 126 -18.31 -10.14 -20.75
C ILE A 126 -18.17 -11.04 -19.51
N GLU A 127 -18.30 -12.36 -19.67
CA GLU A 127 -18.13 -13.32 -18.56
C GLU A 127 -16.71 -13.22 -17.98
N GLU A 128 -15.70 -13.09 -18.85
CA GLU A 128 -14.31 -12.87 -18.46
C GLU A 128 -14.14 -11.54 -17.70
N LEU A 129 -14.66 -10.43 -18.23
CA LEU A 129 -14.63 -9.12 -17.56
C LEU A 129 -15.30 -9.15 -16.18
N LEU A 130 -16.43 -9.85 -16.04
CA LEU A 130 -17.13 -10.01 -14.77
C LEU A 130 -16.34 -10.88 -13.78
N ARG A 131 -15.65 -11.92 -14.26
CA ARG A 131 -14.74 -12.72 -13.42
C ARG A 131 -13.60 -11.86 -12.90
N TRP A 132 -12.94 -11.13 -13.79
CA TRP A 132 -11.86 -10.21 -13.43
C TRP A 132 -12.32 -9.11 -12.50
N SER A 133 -13.51 -8.54 -12.68
CA SER A 133 -14.09 -7.55 -11.75
C SER A 133 -14.29 -8.11 -10.33
N LYS A 134 -14.62 -9.41 -10.20
CA LYS A 134 -14.75 -10.08 -8.89
C LYS A 134 -13.40 -10.38 -8.24
N GLU A 135 -12.37 -10.67 -9.04
CA GLU A 135 -11.00 -10.91 -8.57
C GLU A 135 -10.29 -9.60 -8.22
N LEU A 136 -10.54 -8.55 -9.02
CA LEU A 136 -10.24 -7.14 -8.76
C LEU A 136 -11.16 -6.55 -7.67
N LYS A 137 -11.61 -7.36 -6.71
CA LYS A 137 -11.89 -6.84 -5.37
C LYS A 137 -10.58 -6.27 -4.84
N LEU A 138 -10.26 -5.07 -5.33
CA LEU A 138 -9.61 -4.02 -4.59
C LEU A 138 -10.22 -4.17 -3.22
N LYS A 139 -9.41 -4.66 -2.26
CA LYS A 139 -9.66 -4.24 -0.91
C LYS A 139 -9.67 -2.74 -1.05
N GLU A 140 -10.86 -2.14 -1.09
CA GLU A 140 -11.06 -0.86 -0.49
C GLU A 140 -10.42 -1.06 0.87
N GLU A 141 -9.16 -0.65 1.00
CA GLU A 141 -8.63 -0.31 2.29
C GLU A 141 -9.66 0.71 2.76
N GLN A 142 -10.65 0.25 3.54
CA GLN A 142 -11.55 1.16 4.22
C GLN A 142 -10.60 2.18 4.82
N PRO A 143 -10.68 3.46 4.40
CA PRO A 143 -9.66 4.44 4.72
C PRO A 143 -9.42 4.34 6.21
N ALA A 144 -8.27 3.79 6.59
CA ALA A 144 -8.11 3.12 7.87
C ALA A 144 -8.44 4.12 8.97
N ASN A 145 -9.65 4.06 9.55
CA ASN A 145 -10.33 5.16 10.25
C ASN A 145 -9.31 6.13 10.87
N LEU A 146 -8.86 7.10 10.06
CA LEU A 146 -7.63 7.84 10.36
C LEU A 146 -7.88 8.70 11.59
N GLU A 147 -9.11 9.20 11.72
CA GLU A 147 -9.64 9.87 12.89
C GLU A 147 -9.49 9.01 14.15
N ALA A 148 -9.91 7.75 14.13
CA ALA A 148 -9.76 6.85 15.29
C ALA A 148 -8.28 6.62 15.66
N ARG A 149 -7.38 6.50 14.68
CA ARG A 149 -5.93 6.34 14.95
C ARG A 149 -5.32 7.62 15.51
N PHE A 150 -5.69 8.80 15.00
CA PHE A 150 -5.25 10.09 15.52
C PHE A 150 -5.73 10.32 16.96
N VAL A 151 -7.01 10.04 17.24
CA VAL A 151 -7.58 10.15 18.59
C VAL A 151 -6.87 9.21 19.56
N GLU A 152 -6.56 7.99 19.14
CA GLU A 152 -5.79 7.05 19.95
C GLU A 152 -4.39 7.60 20.28
N CYS A 153 -3.69 8.17 19.30
CA CYS A 153 -2.37 8.79 19.51
C CYS A 153 -2.41 10.06 20.38
N MET A 154 -3.58 10.67 20.58
CA MET A 154 -3.77 11.89 21.35
C MET A 154 -4.39 11.66 22.73
N LYS A 155 -4.48 10.41 23.20
CA LYS A 155 -5.08 10.08 24.52
C LYS A 155 -4.43 10.82 25.70
N ASP A 156 -3.14 11.15 25.59
CA ASP A 156 -2.39 11.85 26.64
C ASP A 156 -2.50 13.39 26.54
N PHE A 157 -3.20 13.91 25.53
CA PHE A 157 -3.38 15.35 25.35
C PHE A 157 -4.57 15.86 26.16
N PRO A 158 -4.55 17.14 26.57
CA PRO A 158 -5.71 17.78 27.17
C PRO A 158 -6.97 17.62 26.30
N PRO A 159 -8.13 17.23 26.86
CA PRO A 159 -9.35 16.95 26.09
C PRO A 159 -9.80 18.11 25.20
N GLU A 160 -9.51 19.34 25.62
CA GLU A 160 -9.83 20.57 24.89
C GLU A 160 -9.08 20.69 23.56
N LEU A 161 -7.84 20.21 23.50
CA LEU A 161 -7.01 20.24 22.30
C LEU A 161 -7.43 19.14 21.32
N VAL A 162 -7.77 17.95 21.83
CA VAL A 162 -8.32 16.85 21.02
C VAL A 162 -9.63 17.28 20.37
N LYS A 163 -10.51 17.93 21.13
CA LYS A 163 -11.78 18.47 20.61
C LYS A 163 -11.55 19.53 19.52
N LYS A 164 -10.66 20.51 19.75
CA LYS A 164 -10.30 21.52 18.73
C LYS A 164 -9.73 20.89 17.45
N PHE A 165 -8.94 19.84 17.58
CA PHE A 165 -8.42 19.10 16.43
C PHE A 165 -9.55 18.44 15.64
N LEU A 166 -10.45 17.71 16.30
CA LEU A 166 -11.58 17.04 15.65
C LEU A 166 -12.52 18.03 14.95
N ASP A 167 -12.79 19.18 15.57
CA ASP A 167 -13.61 20.23 14.96
C ASP A 167 -12.96 20.77 13.68
N ARG A 168 -11.64 21.01 13.70
CA ARG A 168 -10.88 21.45 12.52
C ARG A 168 -10.80 20.36 11.45
N TRP A 169 -10.61 19.11 11.85
CA TRP A 169 -10.53 17.96 10.94
C TRP A 169 -11.85 17.78 10.17
N LYS A 170 -12.98 17.85 10.87
CA LYS A 170 -14.31 17.79 10.27
C LYS A 170 -14.59 18.94 9.31
N SER A 171 -14.14 20.16 9.64
CA SER A 171 -14.26 21.31 8.72
C SER A 171 -13.40 21.18 7.46
N PHE A 172 -12.33 20.38 7.51
CA PHE A 172 -11.44 20.16 6.37
C PHE A 172 -12.05 19.14 5.40
N GLY A 173 -12.67 18.07 5.90
CA GLY A 173 -13.27 17.00 5.10
C GLY A 173 -14.64 17.31 4.49
N SER A 174 -15.28 18.43 4.84
CA SER A 174 -16.60 18.85 4.32
C SER A 174 -16.53 19.81 3.12
N ASN A 175 -15.32 20.15 2.66
CA ASN A 175 -15.06 20.98 1.48
C ASN A 175 -14.43 20.19 0.31
N SER A 176 -14.74 18.89 0.19
CA SER A 176 -14.25 18.03 -0.89
C SER A 176 -15.39 17.21 -1.47
#